data_AF-L7M9W6-F1
#
_entry.id   AF-L7M9W6-F1
#
_cell.length_a   1.000
_cell.length_b   1.000
_cell.length_c   1.000
_cell.angle_alpha   90.00
_cell.angle_beta   90.00
_cell.angle_gamma   90.00
#
_symmetry.space_group_name_H-M   'P 1'
#
loop_
_entity.id
_entity.type
_entity.pdbx_description
1 polymer ?
#
loop_
_entity_poly.entity_id
_entity_poly.type
_entity_poly.pdbx_seq_one_letter_code
_entity_poly.pdbx_strand_id
1 'polypeptide(L)'
;MHKMMACWISLALLAVIAYVSGITPPRGCSLVTSTSFRNTSRSRFSQFCKTVNDEEYPNRTWIGIKFIKTQCTICCAGINTTGHIHYNVSTLSKTLGDICKKRG
;
A
#
# COMPACT_ATOMS: atom_id res chain seq x y z
N MET A 1 -7.42 19.38 36.56
CA MET A 1 -8.03 19.35 35.22
C MET A 1 -7.02 19.39 34.06
N HIS A 2 -5.84 20.02 34.19
CA HIS A 2 -4.81 20.03 33.12
C HIS A 2 -4.29 18.65 32.66
N LYS A 3 -4.13 17.69 33.58
CA LYS A 3 -3.65 16.33 33.25
C LYS A 3 -4.59 15.55 32.33
N MET A 4 -5.90 15.79 32.40
CA MET A 4 -6.84 15.14 31.48
C MET A 4 -6.71 15.73 30.08
N MET A 5 -6.73 17.07 29.93
CA MET A 5 -6.61 17.73 28.62
C MET A 5 -5.35 17.34 27.85
N ALA A 6 -4.20 17.23 28.53
CA ALA A 6 -2.96 16.79 27.88
C ALA A 6 -3.04 15.36 27.33
N CYS A 7 -3.76 14.46 28.02
CA CYS A 7 -3.94 13.08 27.60
C CYS A 7 -4.81 12.97 26.34
N TRP A 8 -5.87 13.80 26.25
CA TRP A 8 -6.73 13.88 25.06
C TRP A 8 -6.00 14.42 23.83
N ILE A 9 -5.15 15.43 24.03
CA ILE A 9 -4.35 16.02 22.94
C ILE A 9 -3.35 14.99 22.40
N SER A 10 -2.67 14.23 23.26
CA SER A 10 -1.76 13.16 22.85
C SER A 10 -2.46 12.04 22.08
N LEU A 11 -3.68 11.64 22.51
CA LEU A 11 -4.46 10.62 21.80
C LEU A 11 -4.89 11.10 20.41
N ALA A 12 -5.34 12.35 20.30
CA ALA A 12 -5.72 12.95 19.03
C ALA A 12 -4.52 13.02 18.07
N LEU A 13 -3.33 13.38 18.58
CA LEU A 13 -2.11 13.42 17.77
C LEU A 13 -1.73 12.03 17.25
N LEU A 14 -1.79 10.99 18.10
CA LEU A 14 -1.51 9.61 17.69
C LEU A 14 -2.50 9.09 16.65
N ALA A 15 -3.79 9.42 16.78
CA ALA A 15 -4.82 9.04 15.81
C ALA A 15 -4.57 9.71 14.45
N VAL A 16 -4.18 10.98 14.43
CA VAL A 16 -3.83 11.70 13.19
C VAL A 16 -2.57 11.12 12.56
N ILE A 17 -1.53 10.82 13.34
CA ILE A 17 -0.28 10.22 12.83
C ILE A 17 -0.56 8.83 12.24
N ALA A 18 -1.38 8.00 12.90
CA ALA A 18 -1.79 6.69 12.39
C ALA A 18 -2.61 6.81 11.10
N TYR A 19 -3.50 7.79 11.01
CA TYR A 19 -4.27 8.07 9.80
C TYR A 19 -3.37 8.50 8.63
N VAL A 20 -2.42 9.42 8.87
CA VAL A 20 -1.48 9.91 7.84
C VAL A 20 -0.52 8.80 7.37
N SER A 21 -0.11 7.91 8.28
CA SER A 21 0.77 6.78 7.95
C SER A 21 0.11 5.80 6.97
N GLY A 22 -1.23 5.69 6.98
CA GLY A 22 -1.97 4.83 6.05
C GLY A 22 -2.12 5.39 4.63
N ILE A 23 -1.99 6.71 4.46
CA ILE A 23 -2.16 7.41 3.17
C ILE A 23 -0.82 7.79 2.50
N THR A 24 0.29 7.64 3.22
CA THR A 24 1.61 7.99 2.70
C THR A 24 2.27 6.76 2.06
N PRO A 25 2.71 6.84 0.80
CA PRO A 25 3.34 5.70 0.14
C PRO A 25 4.67 5.36 0.84
N PRO A 26 5.01 4.06 0.97
CA PRO A 26 6.33 3.62 1.40
C PRO A 26 7.44 4.21 0.53
N ARG A 27 8.63 4.39 1.10
CA ARG A 27 9.77 4.94 0.36
C ARG A 27 10.01 4.17 -0.94
N GLY A 28 10.08 4.91 -2.05
CA GLY A 28 10.31 4.35 -3.38
C GLY A 28 9.04 3.99 -4.15
N CYS A 29 7.86 3.99 -3.52
CA CYS A 29 6.56 3.84 -4.17
C CYS A 29 6.01 5.19 -4.66
N SER A 30 5.24 5.17 -5.75
CA SER A 30 4.55 6.38 -6.24
C SER A 30 3.29 6.65 -5.43
N LEU A 31 3.04 7.92 -5.11
CA LEU A 31 1.76 8.35 -4.54
C LEU A 31 0.65 8.08 -5.56
N VAL A 32 -0.47 7.56 -5.06
CA VAL A 32 -1.68 7.30 -5.85
C VAL A 32 -2.82 8.11 -5.24
N THR A 33 -3.56 8.82 -6.10
CA THR A 33 -4.82 9.48 -5.76
C THR A 33 -5.99 8.58 -6.19
N SER A 34 -7.19 8.85 -5.67
CA SER A 34 -8.38 8.09 -6.06
C SER A 34 -8.64 8.15 -7.59
N THR A 35 -8.32 9.29 -8.21
CA THR A 35 -8.42 9.47 -9.66
C THR A 35 -7.37 8.65 -10.41
N SER A 36 -6.10 8.72 -10.00
CA SER A 36 -5.05 7.94 -10.67
C SER A 36 -5.23 6.44 -10.47
N PHE A 37 -5.78 6.02 -9.32
CA PHE A 37 -6.15 4.63 -9.06
C PHE A 37 -7.15 4.11 -10.08
N ARG A 38 -8.27 4.84 -10.27
CA ARG A 38 -9.33 4.46 -11.22
C ARG A 38 -8.83 4.42 -12.67
N ASN A 39 -7.89 5.30 -13.01
CA ASN A 39 -7.30 5.36 -14.35
C ASN A 39 -6.18 4.34 -14.57
N THR A 40 -5.75 3.60 -13.53
CA THR A 40 -4.69 2.60 -13.68
C THR A 40 -5.27 1.30 -14.23
N SER A 41 -4.80 0.88 -15.41
CA SER A 41 -5.14 -0.41 -16.00
C SER A 41 -4.72 -1.57 -15.07
N ARG A 42 -5.62 -2.54 -14.89
CA ARG A 42 -5.32 -3.75 -14.10
C ARG A 42 -4.26 -4.58 -14.83
N SER A 43 -3.08 -4.68 -14.24
CA SER A 43 -1.96 -5.46 -14.78
C SER A 43 -1.90 -6.84 -14.11
N ARG A 44 -1.01 -7.73 -14.58
CA ARG A 44 -0.70 -8.99 -13.89
C ARG A 44 -0.26 -8.76 -12.44
N PHE A 45 0.40 -7.64 -12.15
CA PHE A 45 0.75 -7.25 -10.79
C PHE A 45 -0.47 -6.86 -9.95
N SER A 46 -1.56 -6.37 -10.54
CA SER A 46 -2.80 -6.11 -9.81
C SER A 46 -3.41 -7.39 -9.24
N GLN A 47 -3.41 -8.48 -10.01
CA GLN A 47 -3.87 -9.78 -9.53
C GLN A 47 -2.96 -10.34 -8.44
N PHE A 48 -1.65 -10.26 -8.63
CA PHE A 48 -0.68 -10.62 -7.59
C PHE A 48 -0.92 -9.82 -6.30
N CYS A 49 -1.00 -8.49 -6.38
CA CYS A 49 -1.26 -7.62 -5.25
C CYS A 49 -2.59 -7.96 -4.57
N LYS A 50 -3.64 -8.31 -5.31
CA LYS A 50 -4.88 -8.79 -4.71
C LYS A 50 -4.60 -10.07 -3.92
N THR A 51 -4.06 -11.12 -4.56
CA THR A 51 -3.86 -12.42 -3.92
C THR A 51 -3.05 -12.35 -2.63
N VAL A 52 -1.98 -11.54 -2.59
CA VAL A 52 -1.11 -11.45 -1.40
C VAL A 52 -1.66 -10.55 -0.29
N ASN A 53 -2.71 -9.74 -0.56
CA ASN A 53 -3.28 -8.81 0.42
C ASN A 53 -4.76 -9.08 0.77
N ASP A 54 -5.45 -9.95 0.04
CA ASP A 54 -6.90 -10.16 0.18
C ASP A 54 -7.28 -10.70 1.57
N GLU A 55 -6.37 -11.46 2.20
CA GLU A 55 -6.58 -12.05 3.53
C GLU A 55 -6.53 -10.98 4.63
N GLU A 56 -5.51 -10.12 4.65
CA GLU A 56 -5.34 -9.08 5.68
C GLU A 56 -6.26 -7.87 5.43
N TYR A 57 -6.53 -7.56 4.16
CA TYR A 57 -7.29 -6.39 3.74
C TYR A 57 -8.39 -6.76 2.72
N PRO A 58 -9.42 -7.51 3.17
CA PRO A 58 -10.50 -7.94 2.30
C PRO A 58 -11.31 -6.76 1.77
N ASN A 59 -12.05 -6.99 0.68
CA ASN A 59 -12.95 -6.01 0.05
C ASN A 59 -12.25 -4.75 -0.51
N ARG A 60 -10.94 -4.82 -0.75
CA ARG A 60 -10.21 -3.76 -1.44
C ARG A 60 -9.95 -4.13 -2.89
N THR A 61 -10.03 -3.14 -3.76
CA THR A 61 -9.49 -3.31 -5.12
C THR A 61 -8.00 -3.01 -5.07
N TRP A 62 -7.19 -3.88 -5.66
CA TRP A 62 -5.73 -3.78 -5.63
C TRP A 62 -5.14 -3.50 -7.02
N ILE A 63 -4.10 -2.67 -7.05
CA ILE A 63 -3.26 -2.42 -8.22
C ILE A 63 -1.78 -2.51 -7.86
N GLY A 64 -0.97 -3.02 -8.80
CA GLY A 64 0.47 -2.88 -8.75
C GLY A 64 0.87 -1.51 -9.32
N ILE A 65 1.58 -0.70 -8.53
CA ILE A 65 1.95 0.68 -8.88
C ILE A 65 3.36 0.73 -9.48
N LYS A 66 4.30 0.04 -8.84
CA LYS A 66 5.71 0.11 -9.22
C LYS A 66 6.47 -1.14 -8.82
N PHE A 67 7.10 -1.78 -9.80
CA PHE A 67 8.01 -2.89 -9.57
C PHE A 67 9.43 -2.35 -9.34
N ILE A 68 10.03 -2.74 -8.21
CA ILE A 68 11.39 -2.36 -7.81
C ILE A 68 12.29 -3.57 -8.06
N LYS A 69 12.90 -3.60 -9.25
CA LYS A 69 13.69 -4.74 -9.72
C LYS A 69 14.85 -5.11 -8.78
N THR A 70 15.55 -4.12 -8.24
CA THR A 70 16.73 -4.33 -7.36
C THR A 70 16.39 -5.07 -6.07
N GLN A 71 15.17 -4.89 -5.56
CA GLN A 71 14.70 -5.55 -4.35
C GLN A 71 13.74 -6.71 -4.65
N CYS A 72 13.40 -6.94 -5.93
CA CYS A 72 12.37 -7.87 -6.36
C CYS A 72 11.03 -7.66 -5.60
N THR A 73 10.68 -6.40 -5.36
CA THR A 73 9.45 -6.02 -4.64
C THR A 73 8.50 -5.28 -5.58
N ILE A 74 7.20 -5.36 -5.28
CA ILE A 74 6.15 -4.60 -5.96
C ILE A 74 5.44 -3.73 -4.92
N CYS A 75 5.32 -2.44 -5.22
CA CYS A 75 4.44 -1.53 -4.50
C CYS A 75 2.99 -1.78 -4.93
N CYS A 76 2.15 -2.18 -3.99
CA CYS A 76 0.73 -2.38 -4.18
C CYS A 76 -0.06 -1.22 -3.54
N ALA A 77 -1.13 -0.77 -4.19
CA ALA A 77 -2.13 0.09 -3.58
C ALA A 77 -3.48 -0.61 -3.59
N GLY A 78 -4.17 -0.53 -2.46
CA GLY A 78 -5.51 -1.07 -2.23
C GLY A 78 -6.47 0.06 -1.89
N ILE A 79 -7.53 0.24 -2.68
CA ILE A 79 -8.60 1.19 -2.38
C ILE A 79 -9.81 0.43 -1.83
N ASN A 80 -10.35 0.90 -0.71
CA ASN A 80 -11.61 0.37 -0.16
C ASN A 80 -12.83 1.09 -0.79
N THR A 81 -14.03 0.68 -0.40
CA THR A 81 -15.29 1.27 -0.89
C THR A 81 -15.47 2.73 -0.49
N THR A 82 -14.84 3.18 0.59
CA THR A 82 -14.88 4.58 1.05
C THR A 82 -13.83 5.47 0.38
N GLY A 83 -13.04 4.93 -0.55
CA GLY A 83 -12.02 5.68 -1.29
C GLY A 83 -10.69 5.87 -0.54
N HIS A 84 -10.51 5.21 0.61
CA HIS A 84 -9.25 5.23 1.35
C HIS A 84 -8.23 4.30 0.68
N ILE A 85 -7.06 4.86 0.37
CA ILE A 85 -5.95 4.15 -0.23
C ILE A 85 -5.06 3.62 0.88
N HIS A 86 -4.67 2.36 0.77
CA HIS A 86 -3.68 1.71 1.61
C HIS A 86 -2.55 1.20 0.73
N TYR A 87 -1.33 1.25 1.24
CA TYR A 87 -0.13 0.82 0.53
C TYR A 87 0.45 -0.42 1.21
N ASN A 88 0.86 -1.39 0.41
CA ASN A 88 1.71 -2.48 0.90
C ASN A 88 2.86 -2.74 -0.08
N VAL A 89 3.99 -3.21 0.44
CA VAL A 89 5.13 -3.64 -0.37
C VAL A 89 5.25 -5.14 -0.22
N SER A 90 5.08 -5.85 -1.34
CA SER A 90 5.12 -7.31 -1.35
C SER A 90 6.35 -7.79 -2.11
N THR A 91 7.08 -8.73 -1.53
CA THR A 91 8.19 -9.42 -2.20
C THR A 91 7.64 -10.42 -3.20
N LEU A 92 8.13 -10.40 -4.44
CA LEU A 92 7.80 -11.43 -5.41
C LEU A 92 8.55 -12.72 -5.03
N SER A 93 7.83 -13.68 -4.47
CA SER A 93 8.33 -15.03 -4.22
C SER A 93 8.91 -15.66 -5.49
N LYS A 94 9.85 -16.61 -5.33
CA LYS A 94 10.62 -17.30 -6.38
C LYS A 94 9.76 -17.84 -7.54
N THR A 95 8.47 -18.10 -7.35
CA THR A 95 7.55 -18.58 -8.40
C THR A 95 7.29 -17.55 -9.52
N LEU A 96 7.43 -16.24 -9.26
CA LEU A 96 7.51 -15.17 -10.27
C LEU A 96 8.96 -14.68 -10.49
N GLY A 97 9.91 -15.34 -9.83
CA GLY A 97 11.30 -14.95 -9.68
C GLY A 97 12.11 -14.96 -10.97
N ASP A 98 11.63 -15.57 -12.05
CA ASP A 98 12.28 -15.53 -13.36
C ASP A 98 12.42 -14.09 -13.91
N ILE A 99 11.51 -13.18 -13.49
CA ILE A 99 11.60 -11.74 -13.81
C ILE A 99 12.77 -11.08 -13.06
N CYS A 100 13.04 -11.54 -11.83
CA CYS A 100 14.12 -11.02 -10.98
C CYS A 100 15.47 -11.71 -11.20
N LYS A 101 15.48 -12.92 -11.79
CA LYS A 101 16.69 -13.74 -11.98
C LYS A 101 17.54 -13.33 -13.20
N LYS A 102 17.01 -12.53 -14.13
CA LYS A 102 17.78 -12.06 -15.31
C LYS A 102 18.64 -10.83 -14.98
N ARG A 103 19.94 -11.11 -14.79
CA ARG A 103 21.14 -10.24 -14.66
C ARG A 103 21.64 -10.04 -13.23
N GLY A 104 22.32 -11.06 -12.73
CA GLY A 104 23.61 -10.93 -12.03
C GLY A 104 24.66 -11.55 -12.92
#